data_AF-A0A7C3RRU1-F1
#
_entry.id   AF-A0A7C3RRU1-F1
#
_cell.length_a   1.000
_cell.length_b   1.000
_cell.length_c   1.000
_cell.angle_alpha   90.00
_cell.angle_beta   90.00
_cell.angle_gamma   90.00
#
_symmetry.space_group_name_H-M   'P 1'
#
loop_
_entity.id
_entity.type
_entity.pdbx_description
1 polymer ?
#
loop_
_entity_poly.entity_id
_entity_poly.type
_entity_poly.pdbx_seq_one_letter_code
_entity_poly.pdbx_strand_id
1 'polypeptide(L)'
;MKQPAYSSLEAFLAHYRTLRSARDAGAEERRLLAAMEEVLKVLRADERLALDSASSDPATARRRERAHLRLARELRARGMLRD
;
A
#
# COMPACT_ATOMS: atom_id res chain seq x y z
N MET A 1 5.48 4.77 -17.61
CA MET A 1 4.08 4.32 -17.36
C MET A 1 3.37 5.38 -16.55
N LYS A 2 2.10 5.65 -16.84
CA LYS A 2 1.24 6.41 -15.91
C LYS A 2 0.91 5.48 -14.74
N GLN A 3 1.25 5.86 -13.51
CA GLN A 3 0.86 5.10 -12.33
C GLN A 3 -0.68 5.12 -12.18
N PRO A 4 -1.31 4.02 -11.75
CA PRO A 4 -2.75 4.00 -11.54
C PRO A 4 -3.16 4.97 -10.43
N ALA A 5 -4.26 5.70 -10.67
CA ALA A 5 -4.89 6.56 -9.67
C ALA A 5 -6.03 5.81 -8.99
N TYR A 6 -5.83 5.43 -7.74
CA TYR A 6 -6.78 4.70 -6.90
C TYR A 6 -7.83 5.63 -6.31
N SER A 7 -9.05 5.11 -6.14
CA SER A 7 -10.17 5.82 -5.50
C SER A 7 -10.09 5.84 -3.98
N SER A 8 -9.31 4.94 -3.37
CA SER A 8 -9.13 4.87 -1.92
C SER A 8 -7.82 4.17 -1.56
N LEU A 9 -7.36 4.35 -0.32
CA LEU A 9 -6.21 3.61 0.22
C LEU A 9 -6.49 2.10 0.23
N GLU A 10 -7.71 1.69 0.57
CA GLU A 10 -8.10 0.27 0.56
C GLU A 10 -8.02 -0.33 -0.84
N ALA A 11 -8.40 0.42 -1.89
CA ALA A 11 -8.27 -0.03 -3.28
C ALA A 11 -6.80 -0.25 -3.67
N PHE A 12 -5.89 0.64 -3.22
CA PHE A 12 -4.46 0.46 -3.39
C PHE A 12 -3.96 -0.81 -2.67
N LEU A 13 -4.32 -0.99 -1.39
CA LEU A 13 -3.88 -2.14 -0.60
C LEU A 13 -4.43 -3.47 -1.13
N ALA A 14 -5.68 -3.49 -1.58
CA ALA A 14 -6.29 -4.66 -2.21
C ALA A 14 -5.54 -5.06 -3.49
N HIS A 15 -5.26 -4.09 -4.37
CA HIS A 15 -4.51 -4.35 -5.61
C HIS A 15 -3.08 -4.83 -5.32
N TYR A 16 -2.40 -4.22 -4.34
CA TYR A 16 -1.08 -4.67 -3.90
C TYR A 16 -1.10 -6.13 -3.44
N ARG A 17 -2.06 -6.51 -2.60
CA ARG A 17 -2.20 -7.88 -2.08
C ARG A 17 -2.48 -8.88 -3.22
N THR A 18 -3.35 -8.53 -4.16
CA THR A 18 -3.62 -9.34 -5.35
C THR A 18 -2.34 -9.58 -6.15
N LEU A 19 -1.59 -8.53 -6.50
CA LEU A 19 -0.35 -8.65 -7.26
C LEU A 19 0.72 -9.45 -6.49
N ARG A 20 0.85 -9.24 -5.18
CA ARG A 20 1.80 -9.98 -4.33
C ARG A 20 1.49 -11.48 -4.29
N SER A 21 0.21 -11.85 -4.37
CA SER A 21 -0.23 -13.25 -4.37
C SER A 21 -0.26 -13.91 -5.74
N ALA A 22 -0.10 -13.13 -6.82
CA ALA A 22 -0.17 -13.64 -8.18
C ALA A 22 1.06 -14.49 -8.51
N ARG A 23 0.85 -15.77 -8.84
CA ARG A 23 1.92 -16.70 -9.22
C ARG A 23 2.50 -16.39 -10.60
N ASP A 24 1.66 -15.96 -11.54
CA ASP A 24 2.02 -15.73 -12.94
C ASP A 24 1.83 -14.25 -13.35
N ALA A 25 2.43 -13.34 -12.59
CA ALA A 25 2.37 -11.92 -12.91
C ALA A 25 3.14 -11.60 -14.21
N GLY A 26 2.45 -10.96 -15.16
CA GLY A 26 3.04 -10.43 -16.38
C GLY A 26 4.14 -9.40 -16.10
N ALA A 27 4.92 -9.04 -17.13
CA ALA A 27 6.01 -8.07 -16.96
C ALA A 27 5.51 -6.69 -16.48
N GLU A 28 4.31 -6.29 -16.91
CA GLU A 28 3.68 -5.03 -16.49
C GLU A 28 3.24 -5.07 -15.03
N GLU A 29 2.58 -6.15 -14.61
CA GLU A 29 2.14 -6.37 -13.25
C GLU A 29 3.32 -6.42 -12.27
N ARG A 30 4.44 -7.02 -12.68
CA ARG A 30 5.69 -7.01 -11.90
C ARG A 30 6.28 -5.62 -11.74
N ARG A 31 6.26 -4.79 -12.79
CA ARG A 31 6.71 -3.40 -12.72
C ARG A 31 5.79 -2.56 -11.85
N LEU A 32 4.47 -2.79 -11.93
CA LEU A 32 3.50 -2.14 -11.06
C LEU A 32 3.71 -2.55 -9.59
N LEU A 33 3.89 -3.85 -9.31
CA LEU A 33 4.17 -4.34 -7.96
C LEU A 33 5.43 -3.68 -7.39
N ALA A 34 6.53 -3.65 -8.16
CA ALA A 34 7.75 -2.96 -7.74
C ALA A 34 7.50 -1.47 -7.45
N ALA A 35 6.73 -0.78 -8.30
CA ALA A 35 6.36 0.62 -8.04
C ALA A 35 5.54 0.78 -6.74
N MET A 36 4.60 -0.12 -6.46
CA MET A 36 3.83 -0.11 -5.21
C MET A 36 4.71 -0.40 -3.99
N GLU A 37 5.68 -1.32 -4.11
CA GLU A 37 6.66 -1.62 -3.07
C GLU A 37 7.57 -0.42 -2.76
N GLU A 38 7.99 0.34 -3.77
CA GLU A 38 8.72 1.60 -3.58
C GLU A 38 7.91 2.63 -2.78
N VAL A 39 6.59 2.71 -2.98
CA VAL A 39 5.73 3.58 -2.16
C VAL A 39 5.71 3.09 -0.71
N LEU A 40 5.57 1.78 -0.49
CA LEU A 40 5.56 1.19 0.85
C LEU A 40 6.88 1.38 1.60
N LYS A 41 7.99 1.72 0.92
CA LYS A 41 9.27 2.03 1.58
C LYS A 41 9.20 3.23 2.53
N VAL A 42 8.24 4.12 2.37
CA VAL A 42 8.00 5.25 3.30
C VAL A 42 7.62 4.78 4.71
N LEU A 43 7.11 3.55 4.82
CA LEU A 43 6.71 2.93 6.09
C LEU A 43 7.88 2.17 6.72
N ARG A 44 7.95 2.22 8.05
CA ARG A 44 8.84 1.38 8.84
C ARG A 44 8.38 -0.09 8.78
N ALA A 45 9.28 -1.03 9.10
CA ALA A 45 8.96 -2.45 9.03
C ALA A 45 7.76 -2.83 9.93
N ASP A 46 7.69 -2.27 11.14
CA ASP A 46 6.58 -2.48 12.07
C ASP A 46 5.27 -1.86 11.56
N GLU A 47 5.33 -0.72 10.89
CA GLU A 47 4.18 -0.09 10.23
C GLU A 47 3.66 -0.94 9.06
N ARG A 48 4.54 -1.52 8.24
CA ARG A 48 4.15 -2.43 7.15
C ARG A 48 3.48 -3.69 7.68
N LEU A 49 4.02 -4.28 8.75
CA LEU A 49 3.39 -5.44 9.40
C LEU A 49 2.01 -5.09 9.98
N ALA A 50 1.84 -3.88 10.48
CA ALA A 50 0.55 -3.42 11.00
C ALA A 50 -0.52 -3.22 9.92
N LEU A 51 -0.14 -2.96 8.65
CA LEU A 51 -1.10 -2.83 7.53
C LEU A 51 -1.89 -4.11 7.26
N ASP A 52 -1.25 -5.26 7.44
CA ASP A 52 -1.86 -6.58 7.21
C ASP A 52 -2.41 -7.19 8.52
N SER A 53 -2.27 -6.51 9.65
CA SER A 53 -2.74 -7.01 10.94
C SER A 53 -4.25 -6.79 11.13
N ALA A 54 -4.98 -7.87 11.45
CA ALA A 54 -6.36 -7.83 11.92
C ALA A 54 -6.47 -7.67 13.44
N SER A 55 -5.36 -7.42 14.15
CA SER A 55 -5.36 -7.31 15.61
C SER A 55 -6.20 -6.12 16.09
N SER A 56 -6.98 -6.36 17.14
CA SER A 56 -7.76 -5.35 17.87
C SER A 56 -6.98 -4.73 19.03
N ASP A 57 -5.73 -5.13 19.24
CA ASP A 57 -4.87 -4.53 20.25
C ASP A 57 -4.72 -3.00 20.00
N PRO A 58 -4.99 -2.13 21.00
CA PRO A 58 -4.96 -0.69 20.82
C PRO A 58 -3.61 -0.12 20.36
N ALA A 59 -2.50 -0.77 20.69
CA ALA A 59 -1.19 -0.33 20.21
C ALA A 59 -1.01 -0.66 18.72
N THR A 60 -1.44 -1.84 18.30
CA THR A 60 -1.42 -2.29 16.91
C THR A 60 -2.38 -1.48 16.03
N ALA A 61 -3.59 -1.20 16.52
CA ALA A 61 -4.57 -0.34 15.83
C ALA A 61 -4.02 1.07 15.59
N ARG A 62 -3.42 1.70 16.61
CA ARG A 62 -2.78 3.02 16.47
C ARG A 62 -1.59 3.00 15.50
N ARG A 63 -0.82 1.90 15.47
CA ARG A 63 0.28 1.74 14.51
C ARG A 63 -0.26 1.63 13.08
N ARG A 64 -1.31 0.84 12.86
CA ARG A 64 -1.98 0.71 11.56
C ARG A 64 -2.52 2.05 11.07
N GLU A 65 -3.18 2.81 11.92
CA GLU A 65 -3.71 4.14 11.57
C GLU A 65 -2.60 5.11 11.16
N ARG A 66 -1.49 5.18 11.91
CA ARG A 66 -0.32 5.99 11.52
C ARG A 66 0.26 5.55 10.18
N ALA A 67 0.34 4.24 9.94
CA ALA A 67 0.81 3.70 8.67
C ALA A 67 -0.13 4.13 7.52
N HIS A 68 -1.45 4.05 7.73
CA HIS A 68 -2.46 4.47 6.74
C HIS A 68 -2.34 5.95 6.41
N LEU A 69 -2.21 6.83 7.42
CA LEU A 69 -2.07 8.27 7.21
C LEU A 69 -0.79 8.63 6.43
N ARG A 70 0.34 8.00 6.79
CA ARG A 70 1.62 8.22 6.10
C ARG A 70 1.55 7.73 4.66
N LEU A 71 1.00 6.54 4.43
CA LEU A 71 0.85 5.96 3.10
C LEU A 71 -0.11 6.78 2.23
N ALA A 72 -1.25 7.23 2.78
CA ALA A 72 -2.20 8.07 2.05
C ALA A 72 -1.57 9.41 1.63
N ARG A 73 -0.75 10.03 2.49
CA ARG A 73 -0.02 11.26 2.15
C ARG A 73 0.96 11.01 0.99
N GLU A 74 1.73 9.92 1.06
CA GLU A 74 2.68 9.56 0.01
C GLU A 74 1.99 9.28 -1.33
N LEU A 75 0.88 8.53 -1.30
CA LEU A 75 0.11 8.22 -2.51
C LEU A 75 -0.46 9.48 -3.18
N ARG A 76 -0.97 10.43 -2.39
CA ARG A 76 -1.42 11.74 -2.92
C ARG A 76 -0.26 12.53 -3.52
N ALA A 77 0.88 12.59 -2.83
CA ALA A 77 2.07 13.29 -3.33
C ALA A 77 2.56 12.74 -4.69
N ARG A 78 2.34 11.43 -4.93
CA ARG A 78 2.65 10.75 -6.20
C ARG A 78 1.52 10.79 -7.23
N GLY A 79 0.37 11.39 -6.92
CA GLY A 79 -0.82 11.39 -7.79
C GLY A 79 -1.47 10.01 -7.95
N MET A 80 -1.18 9.07 -7.05
CA MET A 80 -1.71 7.70 -7.06
C MET A 80 -3.01 7.57 -6.27
N LEU A 81 -3.38 8.55 -5.44
CA LEU A 81 -4.65 8.58 -4.73
C LEU A 81 -5.43 9.81 -5.16
N ARG A 82 -6.70 9.63 -5.52
CA ARG A 82 -7.61 10.74 -5.83
C ARG A 82 -7.99 11.46 -4.52
N ASP A 83 -8.11 12.78 -4.59
CA ASP A 83 -8.56 13.61 -3.46
C ASP A 83 -10.03 13.35 -3.10
#